data_AF-A0A2U3JYG4-F1
#
_entry.id   AF-A0A2U3JYG4-F1
#
_cell.length_a   1.000
_cell.length_b   1.000
_cell.length_c   1.000
_cell.angle_alpha   90.00
_cell.angle_beta   90.00
_cell.angle_gamma   90.00
#
_symmetry.space_group_name_H-M   'P 1'
#
loop_
_entity.id
_entity.type
_entity.pdbx_description
1 polymer ?
#
loop_
_entity_poly.entity_id
_entity_poly.type
_entity_poly.pdbx_seq_one_letter_code
_entity_poly.pdbx_strand_id
1 'polypeptide(L)'
;MSLQYGAELYISPVSVSPASLPSGIIGVPYSQTLPASGGTAPYTYQLLYDSALPAGLTLSSGGVLSGTPASSTGPFVLGIFATDSANNTTLLRTYVTILPITPTPSGATFASSGAFTQTFTFTFSDPVSWQNLGVVDVLVNNFLNGIGACYFAFKATGPAGGNLYLVDDQGDAGGPFAGGLVLPTSASIQNSQCSISGAGSSVSGSGNTLTLTLAITFSAAFGGNKIVYMAAFDQASITSGWEALQTYGVPFSPPAGPAVGGVSPSRTAGSGAQTYVFTFNDTNGVSDLGVVNVLINNFLNGQYACYIAYARAANVLYLVNDPGTALLNGLVLNGSGTTGNSQCVVNGAGSSAVANGNTLTLTLNMSFPESFVGNRVIYMAARSNGDVLNSGWQSVGSRTVQ
;
A
#
# COMPACT_ATOMS: atom_id res chain seq x y z
N MET A 1 74.60 16.40 -30.80
CA MET A 1 73.84 17.21 -29.83
C MET A 1 72.44 16.62 -29.77
N SER A 2 72.17 15.74 -28.80
CA SER A 2 70.86 15.09 -28.65
C SER A 2 69.97 16.04 -27.85
N LEU A 3 68.89 16.53 -28.45
CA LEU A 3 67.86 17.29 -27.74
C LEU A 3 67.03 16.31 -26.93
N GLN A 4 67.22 16.32 -25.61
CA GLN A 4 66.39 15.59 -24.66
C GLN A 4 65.08 16.37 -24.51
N TYR A 5 64.02 15.89 -25.16
CA TYR A 5 62.66 16.40 -24.94
C TYR A 5 62.24 15.98 -23.52
N GLY A 6 62.21 16.93 -22.59
CA GLY A 6 61.53 16.74 -21.31
C GLY A 6 60.04 16.63 -21.60
N ALA A 7 59.49 15.42 -21.55
CA ALA A 7 58.05 15.25 -21.51
C ALA A 7 57.58 15.77 -20.16
N GLU A 8 57.04 16.99 -20.13
CA GLU A 8 56.25 17.43 -18.98
C GLU A 8 55.05 16.48 -18.89
N LEU A 9 55.02 15.67 -17.83
CA LEU A 9 53.89 14.81 -17.50
C LEU A 9 52.71 15.71 -17.14
N TYR A 10 51.80 15.91 -18.08
CA TYR A 10 50.52 16.54 -17.81
C TYR A 10 49.67 15.58 -16.97
N ILE A 11 49.66 15.78 -15.65
CA ILE A 11 48.81 15.02 -14.74
C ILE A 11 47.44 15.71 -14.71
N SER A 12 46.38 15.00 -15.11
CA SER A 12 45.02 15.52 -15.00
C SER A 12 44.70 15.85 -13.54
N PRO A 13 43.98 16.94 -13.24
CA PRO A 13 43.64 17.29 -11.87
C PRO A 13 42.77 16.23 -11.21
N VAL A 14 42.89 16.08 -9.89
CA VAL A 14 42.03 15.18 -9.10
C VAL A 14 40.58 15.66 -9.21
N SER A 15 39.68 14.74 -9.53
CA SER A 15 38.24 14.97 -9.60
C SER A 15 37.49 13.85 -8.88
N VAL A 16 36.31 14.14 -8.33
CA VAL A 16 35.46 13.19 -7.60
C VAL A 16 34.05 13.21 -8.18
N SER A 17 33.40 12.06 -8.24
CA SER A 17 32.01 11.91 -8.69
C SER A 17 31.22 10.97 -7.75
N PRO A 18 29.88 10.92 -7.82
CA PRO A 18 28.98 11.84 -8.54
C PRO A 18 28.87 13.22 -7.85
N ALA A 19 28.42 14.25 -8.59
CA ALA A 19 28.24 15.60 -8.06
C ALA A 19 27.05 15.72 -7.08
N SER A 20 26.06 14.86 -7.24
CA SER A 20 24.90 14.72 -6.34
C SER A 20 24.81 13.29 -5.83
N LEU A 21 24.46 13.12 -4.56
CA LEU A 21 24.31 11.81 -3.95
C LEU A 21 22.84 11.34 -4.02
N PRO A 22 22.58 10.04 -4.23
CA PRO A 22 21.25 9.49 -4.03
C PRO A 22 20.75 9.80 -2.61
N SER A 23 19.46 10.05 -2.46
CA SER A 23 18.86 10.26 -1.14
C SER A 23 19.02 9.02 -0.26
N GLY A 24 19.26 9.23 1.04
CA GLY A 24 19.11 8.20 2.07
C GLY A 24 17.70 8.22 2.65
N ILE A 25 17.30 7.15 3.34
CA ILE A 25 16.05 7.07 4.10
C ILE A 25 16.44 6.71 5.54
N ILE A 26 15.81 7.33 6.54
CA ILE A 26 16.02 6.97 7.95
C ILE A 26 15.83 5.45 8.14
N GLY A 27 16.72 4.80 8.89
CA GLY A 27 16.63 3.36 9.18
C GLY A 27 17.00 2.43 8.01
N VAL A 28 17.19 2.93 6.78
CA VAL A 28 17.60 2.12 5.62
C VAL A 28 19.12 2.19 5.45
N PRO A 29 19.82 1.04 5.33
CA PRO A 29 21.25 1.03 5.03
C PRO A 29 21.58 1.83 3.77
N TYR A 30 22.55 2.72 3.88
CA TYR A 30 23.04 3.57 2.82
C TYR A 30 24.51 3.24 2.54
N SER A 31 24.86 3.13 1.27
CA SER A 31 26.25 2.96 0.84
C SER A 31 26.45 3.61 -0.52
N GLN A 32 27.27 4.66 -0.55
CA GLN A 32 27.64 5.37 -1.76
C GLN A 32 29.16 5.47 -1.84
N THR A 33 29.72 4.96 -2.94
CA THR A 33 31.15 5.13 -3.23
C THR A 33 31.37 6.40 -4.03
N LEU A 34 32.39 7.16 -3.65
CA LEU A 34 32.84 8.38 -4.31
C LEU A 34 34.15 8.06 -5.04
N PRO A 35 34.11 7.66 -6.33
CA PRO A 35 35.35 7.44 -7.08
C PRO A 35 36.06 8.76 -7.38
N ALA A 36 37.39 8.75 -7.25
CA ALA A 36 38.27 9.80 -7.73
C ALA A 36 39.03 9.38 -8.99
N SER A 37 39.38 10.35 -9.82
CA SER A 37 40.21 10.17 -11.02
C SER A 37 41.14 11.37 -11.23
N GLY A 38 42.15 11.22 -12.10
CA GLY A 38 43.25 12.20 -12.23
C GLY A 38 44.27 12.08 -11.09
N GLY A 39 45.33 12.86 -11.08
CA GLY A 39 46.37 12.78 -10.05
C GLY A 39 47.11 11.43 -10.04
N THR A 40 47.67 11.10 -8.88
CA THR A 40 48.41 9.84 -8.63
C THR A 40 47.74 9.02 -7.52
N ALA A 41 47.07 7.92 -7.88
CA ALA A 41 46.52 6.98 -6.90
C ALA A 41 47.59 6.44 -5.93
N PRO A 42 47.25 6.03 -4.69
CA PRO A 42 45.90 5.97 -4.12
C PRO A 42 45.31 7.33 -3.72
N TYR A 43 43.99 7.36 -3.51
CA TYR A 43 43.26 8.52 -3.01
C TYR A 43 42.81 8.31 -1.58
N THR A 44 42.83 9.38 -0.78
CA THR A 44 42.34 9.40 0.59
C THR A 44 41.25 10.46 0.74
N TYR A 45 40.22 10.16 1.55
CA TYR A 45 39.05 11.02 1.71
C TYR A 45 38.92 11.52 3.14
N GLN A 46 38.54 12.78 3.28
CA GLN A 46 38.29 13.42 4.57
C GLN A 46 37.11 14.37 4.47
N LEU A 47 36.28 14.41 5.52
CA LEU A 47 35.19 15.37 5.64
C LEU A 47 35.77 16.76 5.96
N LEU A 48 35.27 17.80 5.30
CA LEU A 48 35.60 19.19 5.62
C LEU A 48 35.15 19.52 7.05
N TYR A 49 35.97 20.25 7.79
CA TYR A 49 35.80 20.46 9.25
C TYR A 49 34.47 21.14 9.65
N ASP A 50 33.85 21.90 8.74
CA ASP A 50 32.57 22.59 8.94
C ASP A 50 31.35 21.78 8.46
N SER A 51 31.59 20.61 7.86
CA SER A 51 30.56 19.75 7.32
C SER A 51 30.16 18.72 8.35
N ALA A 52 28.86 18.53 8.55
CA ALA A 52 28.30 17.51 9.43
C ALA A 52 27.63 16.43 8.59
N LEU A 53 28.01 15.17 8.82
CA LEU A 53 27.28 14.05 8.24
C LEU A 53 25.93 13.89 8.94
N PRO A 54 24.90 13.38 8.24
CA PRO A 54 23.69 12.91 8.90
C PRO A 54 24.05 11.90 10.00
N ALA A 55 23.36 11.96 11.13
CA ALA A 55 23.57 11.02 12.23
C ALA A 55 23.43 9.58 11.73
N GLY A 56 24.42 8.74 12.04
CA GLY A 56 24.46 7.33 11.60
C GLY A 56 25.14 7.09 10.25
N LEU A 57 25.56 8.14 9.52
CA LEU A 57 26.46 8.01 8.37
C LEU A 57 27.91 8.31 8.74
N THR A 58 28.83 7.63 8.07
CA THR A 58 30.28 7.82 8.18
C THR A 58 30.92 7.86 6.80
N LEU A 59 31.97 8.66 6.65
CA LEU A 59 32.82 8.66 5.46
C LEU A 59 34.09 7.88 5.77
N SER A 60 34.36 6.82 5.02
CA SER A 60 35.62 6.09 5.12
C SER A 60 36.77 6.84 4.42
N SER A 61 38.01 6.58 4.84
CA SER A 61 39.19 7.13 4.16
C SER A 61 39.34 6.63 2.71
N GLY A 62 38.63 5.57 2.32
CA GLY A 62 38.55 5.06 0.95
C GLY A 62 37.43 5.67 0.10
N GLY A 63 36.69 6.66 0.61
CA GLY A 63 35.68 7.38 -0.16
C GLY A 63 34.31 6.70 -0.18
N VAL A 64 33.99 5.90 0.83
CA VAL A 64 32.67 5.30 0.97
C VAL A 64 31.89 6.04 2.04
N LEU A 65 30.80 6.70 1.65
CA LEU A 65 29.81 7.24 2.55
C LEU A 65 28.80 6.13 2.87
N SER A 66 28.80 5.64 4.10
CA SER A 66 27.97 4.50 4.49
C SER A 66 27.49 4.55 5.94
N GLY A 67 26.43 3.79 6.21
CA GLY A 67 25.81 3.66 7.52
C GLY A 67 24.29 3.62 7.40
N THR A 68 23.59 3.91 8.48
CA THR A 68 22.13 3.96 8.51
C THR A 68 21.70 5.31 9.10
N PRO A 69 21.09 6.21 8.30
CA PRO A 69 20.62 7.50 8.82
C PRO A 69 19.66 7.32 9.99
N ALA A 70 19.85 8.05 11.10
CA ALA A 70 19.22 7.71 12.37
C ALA A 70 18.01 8.58 12.78
N SER A 71 17.96 9.88 12.45
CA SER A 71 16.91 10.74 13.02
C SER A 71 16.58 12.05 12.28
N SER A 72 17.53 12.69 11.61
CA SER A 72 17.31 13.99 10.97
C SER A 72 17.03 13.88 9.47
N THR A 73 16.00 14.58 9.00
CA THR A 73 15.60 14.63 7.58
C THR A 73 16.06 15.93 6.93
N GLY A 74 16.01 15.97 5.60
CA GLY A 74 16.35 17.13 4.79
C GLY A 74 17.73 17.02 4.11
N PRO A 75 18.14 18.07 3.38
CA PRO A 75 19.43 18.11 2.71
C PRO A 75 20.57 18.37 3.72
N PHE A 76 21.61 17.54 3.66
CA PHE A 76 22.86 17.74 4.39
C PHE A 76 23.94 18.09 3.38
N VAL A 77 24.43 19.33 3.45
CA VAL A 77 25.51 19.81 2.59
C VAL A 77 26.84 19.28 3.13
N LEU A 78 27.61 18.63 2.26
CA LEU A 78 28.88 17.98 2.59
C LEU A 78 30.01 18.59 1.77
N GLY A 79 31.08 19.01 2.43
CA GLY A 79 32.40 19.20 1.83
C GLY A 79 33.25 17.95 2.04
N ILE A 80 33.74 17.35 0.96
CA ILE A 80 34.59 16.17 1.01
C ILE A 80 35.89 16.46 0.26
N PHE A 81 37.02 16.37 0.97
CA PHE A 81 38.34 16.39 0.35
C PHE A 81 38.68 15.01 -0.18
N ALA A 82 39.21 14.97 -1.41
CA ALA A 82 39.94 13.82 -1.94
C ALA A 82 41.37 14.25 -2.24
N THR A 83 42.33 13.54 -1.65
CA THR A 83 43.76 13.82 -1.76
C THR A 83 44.45 12.62 -2.38
N ASP A 84 45.19 12.84 -3.47
CA ASP A 84 46.00 11.81 -4.10
C ASP A 84 47.32 11.58 -3.34
N SER A 85 48.11 10.57 -3.74
CA SER A 85 49.39 10.24 -3.08
C SER A 85 50.49 11.28 -3.29
N ALA A 86 50.32 12.21 -4.24
CA ALA A 86 51.21 13.33 -4.49
C ALA A 86 50.79 14.61 -3.71
N ASN A 87 49.79 14.50 -2.82
CA ASN A 87 49.19 15.58 -2.05
C ASN A 87 48.44 16.63 -2.88
N ASN A 88 48.00 16.27 -4.10
CA ASN A 88 47.04 17.08 -4.84
C ASN A 88 45.65 16.85 -4.25
N THR A 89 44.97 17.94 -3.90
CA THR A 89 43.67 17.89 -3.24
C THR A 89 42.60 18.56 -4.09
N THR A 90 41.41 17.96 -4.10
CA THR A 90 40.19 18.58 -4.64
C THR A 90 39.09 18.57 -3.57
N LEU A 91 38.16 19.53 -3.65
CA LEU A 91 37.00 19.62 -2.77
C LEU A 91 35.73 19.33 -3.56
N LEU A 92 35.06 18.23 -3.22
CA LEU A 92 33.70 17.97 -3.66
C LEU A 92 32.73 18.67 -2.69
N ARG A 93 31.96 19.63 -3.21
CA ARG A 93 30.77 20.16 -2.52
C ARG A 93 29.55 19.43 -3.06
N THR A 94 28.90 18.66 -2.21
CA THR A 94 27.72 17.88 -2.58
C THR A 94 26.68 17.94 -1.45
N TYR A 95 25.58 17.23 -1.61
CA TYR A 95 24.60 17.03 -0.57
C TYR A 95 24.03 15.62 -0.64
N VAL A 96 23.62 15.11 0.52
CA VAL A 96 22.75 13.94 0.63
C VAL A 96 21.44 14.39 1.27
N THR A 97 20.32 14.05 0.64
CA THR A 97 19.00 14.28 1.23
C THR A 97 18.60 13.05 2.04
N ILE A 98 18.32 13.22 3.33
CA ILE A 98 17.73 12.15 4.14
C ILE A 98 16.21 12.33 4.15
N LEU A 99 15.51 11.33 3.64
CA LEU A 99 14.06 11.26 3.64
C LEU A 99 13.57 10.63 4.95
N PRO A 100 12.41 11.07 5.46
CA PRO A 100 11.76 10.35 6.55
C PRO A 100 11.47 8.91 6.13
N ILE A 101 11.42 8.03 7.10
CA ILE A 101 10.85 6.70 6.90
C ILE A 101 9.39 6.72 7.34
N THR A 102 8.50 6.33 6.44
CA THR A 102 7.06 6.39 6.71
C THR A 102 6.66 5.23 7.61
N PRO A 103 5.82 5.45 8.64
CA PRO A 103 5.16 4.35 9.32
C PRO A 103 4.30 3.57 8.33
N THR A 104 3.97 2.32 8.62
CA THR A 104 3.25 1.43 7.70
C THR A 104 2.14 0.68 8.42
N PRO A 105 0.87 0.79 7.98
CA PRO A 105 -0.17 -0.13 8.41
C PRO A 105 0.14 -1.52 7.80
N SER A 106 0.44 -2.48 8.68
CA SER A 106 1.00 -3.78 8.28
C SER A 106 -0.08 -4.80 7.89
N GLY A 107 -1.29 -4.66 8.45
CA GLY A 107 -2.44 -5.48 8.08
C GLY A 107 -3.54 -5.53 9.12
N ALA A 108 -4.68 -6.07 8.69
CA ALA A 108 -5.82 -6.38 9.53
C ALA A 108 -6.21 -7.86 9.41
N THR A 109 -6.54 -8.49 10.55
CA THR A 109 -7.06 -9.86 10.65
C THR A 109 -8.28 -9.89 11.57
N PHE A 110 -9.13 -10.90 11.42
CA PHE A 110 -10.31 -11.12 12.26
C PHE A 110 -10.52 -12.61 12.50
N ALA A 111 -11.10 -12.99 13.64
CA ALA A 111 -11.19 -14.41 14.01
C ALA A 111 -12.23 -15.19 13.17
N SER A 112 -13.29 -14.54 12.69
CA SER A 112 -14.26 -15.13 11.77
C SER A 112 -14.88 -14.07 10.85
N SER A 113 -15.15 -14.42 9.59
CA SER A 113 -15.83 -13.54 8.64
C SER A 113 -17.35 -13.67 8.77
N GLY A 114 -18.09 -12.57 8.61
CA GLY A 114 -19.55 -12.64 8.51
C GLY A 114 -20.29 -12.71 9.84
N ALA A 115 -19.68 -12.30 10.95
CA ALA A 115 -20.33 -12.12 12.25
C ALA A 115 -20.67 -10.64 12.50
N PHE A 116 -21.70 -10.35 13.30
CA PHE A 116 -21.96 -8.95 13.69
C PHE A 116 -20.94 -8.46 14.70
N THR A 117 -20.66 -9.27 15.73
CA THR A 117 -19.63 -9.01 16.74
C THR A 117 -18.40 -9.84 16.46
N GLN A 118 -17.23 -9.20 16.39
CA GLN A 118 -15.98 -9.88 16.11
C GLN A 118 -14.79 -9.10 16.70
N THR A 119 -13.78 -9.84 17.13
CA THR A 119 -12.44 -9.31 17.43
C THR A 119 -11.65 -9.10 16.14
N PHE A 120 -11.22 -7.87 15.91
CA PHE A 120 -10.29 -7.46 14.87
C PHE A 120 -8.92 -7.17 15.46
N THR A 121 -7.87 -7.55 14.75
CA THR A 121 -6.49 -7.22 15.09
C THR A 121 -5.89 -6.40 13.96
N PHE A 122 -5.48 -5.19 14.29
CA PHE A 122 -4.83 -4.23 13.41
C PHE A 122 -3.37 -4.11 13.81
N THR A 123 -2.48 -4.16 12.83
CA THR A 123 -1.04 -4.05 13.06
C THR A 123 -0.49 -2.84 12.32
N PHE A 124 0.34 -2.08 13.00
CA PHE A 124 1.02 -0.91 12.48
C PHE A 124 2.49 -1.02 12.86
N SER A 125 3.38 -0.57 12.00
CA SER A 125 4.81 -0.55 12.27
C SER A 125 5.38 0.83 12.00
N ASP A 126 6.36 1.19 12.82
CA ASP A 126 7.25 2.30 12.53
C ASP A 126 8.69 1.75 12.56
N PRO A 127 9.50 2.02 11.53
CA PRO A 127 10.83 1.42 11.41
C PRO A 127 11.82 1.79 12.52
N VAL A 128 11.57 2.85 13.29
CA VAL A 128 12.39 3.22 14.46
C VAL A 128 11.92 2.46 15.70
N SER A 129 10.63 2.53 16.02
CA SER A 129 10.02 1.92 17.21
C SER A 129 8.51 2.11 17.16
N TRP A 130 7.73 1.18 17.73
CA TRP A 130 6.29 1.37 17.89
C TRP A 130 5.94 2.67 18.65
N GLN A 131 6.84 3.17 19.49
CA GLN A 131 6.66 4.41 20.25
C GLN A 131 6.72 5.66 19.37
N ASN A 132 7.33 5.56 18.18
CA ASN A 132 7.36 6.65 17.22
C ASN A 132 6.05 6.76 16.44
N LEU A 133 5.14 5.78 16.52
CA LEU A 133 3.78 5.94 16.02
C LEU A 133 3.06 7.02 16.84
N GLY A 134 2.52 8.02 16.15
CA GLY A 134 1.70 9.10 16.67
C GLY A 134 0.24 8.67 16.81
N VAL A 135 -0.48 8.71 15.70
CA VAL A 135 -1.89 8.29 15.60
C VAL A 135 -1.99 7.21 14.53
N VAL A 136 -2.76 6.17 14.83
CA VAL A 136 -3.11 5.15 13.84
C VAL A 136 -4.61 5.17 13.61
N ASP A 137 -5.00 5.13 12.35
CA ASP A 137 -6.38 5.27 11.92
C ASP A 137 -6.86 3.99 11.26
N VAL A 138 -8.12 3.64 11.52
CA VAL A 138 -8.82 2.55 10.84
C VAL A 138 -10.20 3.03 10.45
N LEU A 139 -10.52 2.91 9.18
CA LEU A 139 -11.81 3.24 8.61
C LEU A 139 -12.38 2.01 7.92
N VAL A 140 -13.49 1.50 8.43
CA VAL A 140 -14.25 0.42 7.80
C VAL A 140 -15.43 1.02 7.08
N ASN A 141 -15.41 1.00 5.75
CA ASN A 141 -16.49 1.49 4.88
C ASN A 141 -16.36 0.91 3.46
N ASN A 142 -17.34 1.15 2.59
CA ASN A 142 -17.33 0.78 1.17
C ASN A 142 -16.31 1.58 0.34
N PHE A 143 -16.04 2.81 0.75
CA PHE A 143 -15.10 3.74 0.13
C PHE A 143 -14.28 4.43 1.21
N LEU A 144 -13.16 5.04 0.83
CA LEU A 144 -12.38 5.86 1.74
C LEU A 144 -13.13 7.18 2.01
N ASN A 145 -14.14 7.12 2.87
CA ASN A 145 -15.00 8.23 3.28
C ASN A 145 -15.42 8.01 4.73
N GLY A 146 -15.20 9.02 5.58
CA GLY A 146 -15.55 8.97 7.00
C GLY A 146 -17.06 9.06 7.27
N ILE A 147 -17.83 9.65 6.35
CA ILE A 147 -19.28 9.82 6.51
C ILE A 147 -19.94 8.44 6.57
N GLY A 148 -20.69 8.18 7.65
CA GLY A 148 -21.36 6.90 7.86
C GLY A 148 -20.40 5.71 7.85
N ALA A 149 -19.21 5.86 8.46
CA ALA A 149 -18.22 4.80 8.59
C ALA A 149 -18.03 4.35 10.04
N CYS A 150 -17.53 3.13 10.22
CA CYS A 150 -16.87 2.78 11.46
C CYS A 150 -15.41 3.27 11.38
N TYR A 151 -15.21 4.54 11.72
CA TYR A 151 -13.91 5.20 11.67
C TYR A 151 -13.43 5.53 13.08
N PHE A 152 -12.27 5.01 13.47
CA PHE A 152 -11.65 5.32 14.74
C PHE A 152 -10.15 5.62 14.61
N ALA A 153 -9.68 6.48 15.51
CA ALA A 153 -8.29 6.86 15.69
C ALA A 153 -7.78 6.32 17.03
N PHE A 154 -6.55 5.82 17.06
CA PHE A 154 -5.91 5.32 18.28
C PHE A 154 -4.54 5.96 18.48
N LYS A 155 -4.25 6.35 19.72
CA LYS A 155 -2.94 6.84 20.16
C LYS A 155 -2.47 6.04 21.37
N ALA A 156 -1.39 5.31 21.20
CA ALA A 156 -0.76 4.57 22.30
C ALA A 156 -0.19 5.55 23.35
N THR A 157 -0.37 5.23 24.63
CA THR A 157 0.25 5.94 25.76
C THR A 157 1.27 5.08 26.50
N GLY A 158 1.29 3.79 26.19
CA GLY A 158 2.24 2.80 26.72
C GLY A 158 2.10 1.47 25.96
N PRO A 159 2.93 0.46 26.29
CA PRO A 159 2.94 -0.81 25.58
C PRO A 159 1.65 -1.62 25.75
N ALA A 160 0.81 -1.28 26.74
CA ALA A 160 -0.46 -1.96 27.02
C ALA A 160 -1.63 -0.97 27.27
N GLY A 161 -1.50 0.29 26.85
CA GLY A 161 -2.56 1.29 27.01
C GLY A 161 -2.55 2.39 25.95
N GLY A 162 -3.69 3.05 25.79
CA GLY A 162 -3.84 4.14 24.83
C GLY A 162 -5.25 4.71 24.78
N ASN A 163 -5.40 5.81 24.06
CA ASN A 163 -6.68 6.48 23.84
C ASN A 163 -7.23 6.08 22.47
N LEU A 164 -8.49 5.65 22.44
CA LEU A 164 -9.25 5.31 21.24
C LEU A 164 -10.39 6.33 21.09
N TYR A 165 -10.58 6.88 19.91
CA TYR A 165 -11.68 7.79 19.60
C TYR A 165 -12.46 7.26 18.41
N LEU A 166 -13.78 7.16 18.54
CA LEU A 166 -14.69 6.81 17.44
C LEU A 166 -15.24 8.10 16.84
N VAL A 167 -15.07 8.27 15.54
CA VAL A 167 -15.61 9.40 14.77
C VAL A 167 -17.12 9.26 14.67
N ASP A 168 -17.82 10.40 14.72
CA ASP A 168 -19.27 10.42 14.58
C ASP A 168 -19.72 10.13 13.14
N ASP A 169 -21.05 10.12 12.94
CA ASP A 169 -21.63 9.80 11.63
C ASP A 169 -21.29 10.85 10.54
N GLN A 170 -20.83 12.04 10.91
CA GLN A 170 -20.41 13.09 9.98
C GLN A 170 -19.00 12.84 9.42
N GLY A 171 -18.20 12.02 10.09
CA GLY A 171 -16.97 11.47 9.50
C GLY A 171 -15.75 12.38 9.54
N ASP A 172 -15.80 13.48 10.28
CA ASP A 172 -14.70 14.43 10.38
C ASP A 172 -13.57 13.86 11.27
N ALA A 173 -12.39 13.64 10.69
CA ALA A 173 -11.23 13.07 11.38
C ALA A 173 -10.76 13.90 12.60
N GLY A 174 -11.00 15.21 12.57
CA GLY A 174 -10.71 16.14 13.68
C GLY A 174 -11.79 16.21 14.76
N GLY A 175 -12.88 15.47 14.59
CA GLY A 175 -14.09 15.54 15.40
C GLY A 175 -15.18 16.43 14.80
N PRO A 176 -16.43 16.34 15.30
CA PRO A 176 -16.79 15.73 16.58
C PRO A 176 -16.64 14.19 16.63
N PHE A 177 -16.35 13.67 17.83
CA PHE A 177 -16.25 12.24 18.07
C PHE A 177 -17.54 11.72 18.71
N ALA A 178 -17.98 10.53 18.32
CA ALA A 178 -19.09 9.83 18.97
C ALA A 178 -18.73 9.33 20.38
N GLY A 179 -17.43 9.24 20.69
CA GLY A 179 -16.93 8.94 22.03
C GLY A 179 -15.45 8.57 22.05
N GLY A 180 -14.90 8.40 23.26
CA GLY A 180 -13.55 7.90 23.45
C GLY A 180 -13.43 6.88 24.57
N LEU A 181 -12.45 5.98 24.45
CA LEU A 181 -12.08 4.98 25.44
C LEU A 181 -10.61 5.13 25.80
N VAL A 182 -10.27 4.84 27.06
CA VAL A 182 -8.88 4.60 27.48
C VAL A 182 -8.74 3.09 27.69
N LEU A 183 -7.89 2.43 26.92
CA LEU A 183 -7.64 1.00 27.07
C LEU A 183 -6.55 0.74 28.13
N PRO A 184 -6.69 -0.31 28.96
CA PRO A 184 -7.83 -1.23 29.03
C PRO A 184 -9.04 -0.63 29.78
N THR A 185 -10.25 -1.01 29.38
CA THR A 185 -11.51 -0.63 30.04
C THR A 185 -12.59 -1.67 29.74
N SER A 186 -13.73 -1.61 30.43
CA SER A 186 -14.94 -2.37 30.09
C SER A 186 -16.02 -1.52 29.44
N ALA A 187 -15.82 -0.20 29.34
CA ALA A 187 -16.75 0.72 28.69
C ALA A 187 -16.83 0.49 27.18
N SER A 188 -17.87 1.03 26.53
CA SER A 188 -18.06 0.93 25.08
C SER A 188 -18.42 2.30 24.49
N ILE A 189 -18.06 2.50 23.23
CA ILE A 189 -18.40 3.69 22.41
C ILE A 189 -19.09 3.23 21.13
N GLN A 190 -19.95 4.07 20.53
CA GLN A 190 -20.70 3.69 19.33
C GLN A 190 -21.12 4.89 18.49
N ASN A 191 -21.25 4.67 17.18
CA ASN A 191 -21.97 5.52 16.23
C ASN A 191 -23.07 4.69 15.54
N SER A 192 -23.66 5.17 14.45
CA SER A 192 -24.76 4.42 13.80
C SER A 192 -24.30 3.19 13.01
N GLN A 193 -22.99 3.02 12.77
CA GLN A 193 -22.44 1.89 11.99
C GLN A 193 -21.80 0.81 12.86
N CYS A 194 -21.15 1.18 13.96
CA CYS A 194 -20.50 0.22 14.85
C CYS A 194 -20.47 0.66 16.31
N SER A 195 -20.33 -0.34 17.18
CA SER A 195 -19.91 -0.17 18.57
C SER A 195 -18.57 -0.86 18.81
N ILE A 196 -17.72 -0.25 19.63
CA ILE A 196 -16.44 -0.79 20.05
C ILE A 196 -16.47 -0.97 21.56
N SER A 197 -16.28 -2.21 22.02
CA SER A 197 -16.21 -2.54 23.44
C SER A 197 -14.77 -2.57 23.91
N GLY A 198 -14.46 -1.91 25.04
CA GLY A 198 -13.18 -2.07 25.71
C GLY A 198 -13.00 -3.49 26.27
N ALA A 199 -14.10 -4.14 26.65
CA ALA A 199 -14.06 -5.53 27.09
C ALA A 199 -13.68 -6.43 25.90
N GLY A 200 -12.60 -7.21 26.05
CA GLY A 200 -12.04 -8.02 24.96
C GLY A 200 -11.18 -7.23 23.96
N SER A 201 -10.99 -5.92 24.18
CA SER A 201 -10.04 -5.10 23.44
C SER A 201 -8.73 -4.95 24.20
N SER A 202 -7.63 -4.81 23.47
CA SER A 202 -6.29 -4.67 24.04
C SER A 202 -5.35 -3.98 23.05
N VAL A 203 -4.21 -3.53 23.58
CA VAL A 203 -3.10 -3.01 22.78
C VAL A 203 -1.81 -3.67 23.25
N SER A 204 -0.90 -3.91 22.31
CA SER A 204 0.44 -4.41 22.58
C SER A 204 1.46 -3.67 21.70
N GLY A 205 2.43 -3.00 22.31
CA GLY A 205 3.60 -2.44 21.62
C GLY A 205 4.84 -3.31 21.85
N SER A 206 5.52 -3.72 20.79
CA SER A 206 6.75 -4.52 20.86
C SER A 206 7.67 -4.25 19.68
N GLY A 207 8.93 -3.91 19.96
CA GLY A 207 9.92 -3.55 18.94
C GLY A 207 9.44 -2.38 18.06
N ASN A 208 9.20 -2.67 16.79
CA ASN A 208 8.74 -1.70 15.80
C ASN A 208 7.22 -1.72 15.58
N THR A 209 6.51 -2.67 16.22
CA THR A 209 5.12 -2.98 15.90
C THR A 209 4.18 -2.63 17.04
N LEU A 210 3.10 -1.92 16.70
CA LEU A 210 1.92 -1.73 17.53
C LEU A 210 0.80 -2.65 17.02
N THR A 211 0.26 -3.46 17.92
CA THR A 211 -0.89 -4.34 17.67
C THR A 211 -2.08 -3.83 18.47
N LEU A 212 -3.15 -3.45 17.77
CA LEU A 212 -4.41 -3.01 18.35
C LEU A 212 -5.47 -4.08 18.10
N THR A 213 -6.01 -4.67 19.16
CA THR A 213 -7.06 -5.69 19.08
C THR A 213 -8.36 -5.11 19.61
N LEU A 214 -9.40 -5.05 18.80
CA LEU A 214 -10.69 -4.43 19.15
C LEU A 214 -11.86 -5.40 18.99
N ALA A 215 -12.72 -5.46 20.00
CA ALA A 215 -14.03 -6.09 19.91
C ALA A 215 -15.03 -5.11 19.28
N ILE A 216 -15.36 -5.33 18.01
CA ILE A 216 -16.22 -4.46 17.21
C ILE A 216 -17.53 -5.18 16.92
N THR A 217 -18.66 -4.49 17.12
CA THR A 217 -19.98 -4.95 16.67
C THR A 217 -20.50 -4.01 15.59
N PHE A 218 -20.79 -4.53 14.42
CA PHE A 218 -21.40 -3.75 13.34
C PHE A 218 -22.92 -3.77 13.41
N SER A 219 -23.53 -2.65 13.04
CA SER A 219 -24.97 -2.52 12.84
C SER A 219 -25.44 -3.32 11.63
N ALA A 220 -26.64 -3.91 11.70
CA ALA A 220 -27.24 -4.60 10.57
C ALA A 220 -27.52 -3.66 9.38
N ALA A 221 -27.80 -2.38 9.63
CA ALA A 221 -27.96 -1.37 8.58
C ALA A 221 -26.65 -1.07 7.85
N PHE A 222 -25.50 -1.41 8.45
CA PHE A 222 -24.17 -1.30 7.86
C PHE A 222 -23.74 -2.59 7.12
N GLY A 223 -24.68 -3.51 6.88
CA GLY A 223 -24.46 -4.76 6.17
C GLY A 223 -23.80 -4.61 4.79
N GLY A 224 -23.20 -5.69 4.31
CA GLY A 224 -22.55 -5.75 3.01
C GLY A 224 -21.03 -5.75 3.11
N ASN A 225 -20.38 -5.95 1.97
CA ASN A 225 -18.93 -5.94 1.88
C ASN A 225 -18.37 -4.55 2.22
N LYS A 226 -17.34 -4.51 3.07
CA LYS A 226 -16.62 -3.31 3.49
C LYS A 226 -15.12 -3.50 3.24
N ILE A 227 -14.42 -2.40 3.01
CA ILE A 227 -12.97 -2.33 3.03
C ILE A 227 -12.54 -1.82 4.41
N VAL A 228 -11.47 -2.41 4.93
CA VAL A 228 -10.72 -1.93 6.07
C VAL A 228 -9.57 -1.09 5.52
N TYR A 229 -9.76 0.23 5.55
CA TYR A 229 -8.71 1.20 5.28
C TYR A 229 -7.94 1.47 6.56
N MET A 230 -6.62 1.60 6.45
CA MET A 230 -5.75 1.89 7.57
C MET A 230 -4.74 2.96 7.18
N ALA A 231 -4.39 3.81 8.12
CA ALA A 231 -3.30 4.76 7.97
C ALA A 231 -2.50 4.83 9.27
N ALA A 232 -1.22 5.17 9.16
CA ALA A 232 -0.37 5.43 10.30
C ALA A 232 0.28 6.81 10.15
N PHE A 233 0.36 7.51 11.27
CA PHE A 233 1.10 8.74 11.44
C PHE A 233 2.17 8.51 12.49
N ASP A 234 3.36 9.06 12.29
CA ASP A 234 4.39 9.11 13.32
C ASP A 234 4.21 10.35 14.22
N GLN A 235 5.07 10.50 15.24
CA GLN A 235 5.03 11.66 16.14
C GLN A 235 5.35 12.99 15.42
N ALA A 236 5.98 12.94 14.25
CA ALA A 236 6.27 14.10 13.40
C ALA A 236 5.19 14.35 12.33
N SER A 237 4.06 13.62 12.40
CA SER A 237 2.94 13.68 11.43
C SER A 237 3.30 13.24 10.00
N ILE A 238 4.39 12.48 9.83
CA ILE A 238 4.65 11.76 8.58
C ILE A 238 3.64 10.62 8.48
N THR A 239 3.00 10.49 7.32
CA THR A 239 1.89 9.57 7.11
C THR A 239 2.22 8.49 6.08
N SER A 240 1.70 7.29 6.29
CA SER A 240 1.62 6.26 5.25
C SER A 240 0.67 6.64 4.11
N GLY A 241 -0.26 7.58 4.35
CA GLY A 241 -1.49 7.68 3.60
C GLY A 241 -2.43 6.50 3.89
N TRP A 242 -3.62 6.54 3.30
CA TRP A 242 -4.62 5.50 3.50
C TRP A 242 -4.39 4.30 2.58
N GLU A 243 -4.43 3.11 3.17
CA GLU A 243 -4.27 1.85 2.47
C GLU A 243 -5.46 0.92 2.73
N ALA A 244 -6.06 0.38 1.66
CA ALA A 244 -7.02 -0.72 1.73
C ALA A 244 -6.30 -2.03 2.07
N LEU A 245 -6.39 -2.48 3.32
CA LEU A 245 -5.61 -3.62 3.82
C LEU A 245 -6.41 -4.90 4.03
N GLN A 246 -7.74 -4.84 4.05
CA GLN A 246 -8.56 -6.04 4.14
C GLN A 246 -10.00 -5.76 3.71
N THR A 247 -10.79 -6.81 3.53
CA THR A 247 -12.25 -6.70 3.40
C THR A 247 -12.98 -7.45 4.50
N TYR A 248 -14.12 -6.92 4.90
CA TYR A 248 -15.01 -7.56 5.85
C TYR A 248 -16.44 -7.58 5.31
N GLY A 249 -17.03 -8.77 5.19
CA GLY A 249 -18.45 -8.92 4.91
C GLY A 249 -19.23 -8.71 6.19
N VAL A 250 -19.75 -7.50 6.42
CA VAL A 250 -20.71 -7.27 7.50
C VAL A 250 -21.97 -8.07 7.15
N PRO A 251 -22.49 -8.93 8.05
CA PRO A 251 -23.61 -9.79 7.71
C PRO A 251 -24.78 -8.98 7.14
N PHE A 252 -25.31 -9.47 6.03
CA PHE A 252 -26.44 -8.86 5.34
C PHE A 252 -27.24 -9.93 4.60
N SER A 253 -28.51 -9.63 4.35
CA SER A 253 -29.33 -10.42 3.44
C SER A 253 -29.27 -9.77 2.06
N PRO A 254 -28.65 -10.40 1.05
CA PRO A 254 -28.67 -9.85 -0.30
C PRO A 254 -30.12 -9.79 -0.83
N PRO A 255 -30.47 -8.76 -1.63
CA PRO A 255 -31.74 -8.74 -2.35
C PRO A 255 -31.82 -9.91 -3.35
N ALA A 256 -33.04 -10.26 -3.77
CA ALA A 256 -33.25 -11.27 -4.80
C ALA A 256 -32.62 -10.83 -6.13
N GLY A 257 -32.09 -11.80 -6.88
CA GLY A 257 -31.41 -11.63 -8.16
C GLY A 257 -29.88 -11.73 -8.03
N PRO A 258 -29.13 -11.01 -8.90
CA PRO A 258 -27.67 -11.02 -8.91
C PRO A 258 -27.06 -10.45 -7.63
N ALA A 259 -26.04 -11.13 -7.12
CA ALA A 259 -25.26 -10.75 -5.95
C ALA A 259 -23.78 -11.07 -6.13
N VAL A 260 -22.95 -10.36 -5.37
CA VAL A 260 -21.50 -10.56 -5.33
C VAL A 260 -21.15 -11.45 -4.14
N GLY A 261 -20.48 -12.58 -4.41
CA GLY A 261 -20.01 -13.52 -3.39
C GLY A 261 -18.63 -13.18 -2.82
N GLY A 262 -17.84 -12.37 -3.54
CA GLY A 262 -16.51 -11.92 -3.11
C GLY A 262 -15.38 -12.44 -4.00
N VAL A 263 -14.15 -12.20 -3.56
CA VAL A 263 -12.92 -12.61 -4.28
C VAL A 263 -11.96 -13.35 -3.34
N SER A 264 -11.29 -14.36 -3.89
CA SER A 264 -10.21 -15.10 -3.21
C SER A 264 -8.96 -15.16 -4.10
N PRO A 265 -7.76 -14.87 -3.57
CA PRO A 265 -7.51 -14.22 -2.27
C PRO A 265 -8.10 -12.79 -2.21
N SER A 266 -8.65 -12.40 -1.05
CA SER A 266 -9.24 -11.07 -0.84
C SER A 266 -8.19 -9.95 -0.73
N ARG A 267 -6.95 -10.30 -0.39
CA ARG A 267 -5.82 -9.39 -0.34
C ARG A 267 -4.59 -10.03 -0.96
N THR A 268 -3.89 -9.27 -1.79
CA THR A 268 -2.64 -9.70 -2.43
C THR A 268 -1.64 -8.55 -2.48
N ALA A 269 -0.36 -8.86 -2.40
CA ALA A 269 0.72 -7.91 -2.59
C ALA A 269 1.85 -8.60 -3.37
N GLY A 270 2.46 -7.87 -4.30
CA GLY A 270 3.62 -8.35 -5.05
C GLY A 270 3.58 -8.00 -6.54
N SER A 271 4.70 -8.26 -7.19
CA SER A 271 4.87 -8.12 -8.63
C SER A 271 4.44 -9.38 -9.37
N GLY A 272 4.05 -9.24 -10.64
CA GLY A 272 3.78 -10.38 -11.53
C GLY A 272 2.35 -10.92 -11.49
N ALA A 273 2.21 -12.15 -12.00
CA ALA A 273 0.93 -12.81 -12.20
C ALA A 273 0.31 -13.31 -10.89
N GLN A 274 -1.01 -13.22 -10.80
CA GLN A 274 -1.83 -13.63 -9.68
C GLN A 274 -3.15 -14.19 -10.19
N THR A 275 -3.50 -15.37 -9.69
CA THR A 275 -4.82 -15.95 -9.93
C THR A 275 -5.82 -15.45 -8.90
N TYR A 276 -6.94 -14.92 -9.36
CA TYR A 276 -8.10 -14.57 -8.54
C TYR A 276 -9.28 -15.48 -8.87
N VAL A 277 -10.07 -15.78 -7.85
CA VAL A 277 -11.35 -16.48 -7.96
C VAL A 277 -12.44 -15.49 -7.54
N PHE A 278 -13.26 -15.08 -8.49
CA PHE A 278 -14.38 -14.20 -8.30
C PHE A 278 -15.67 -15.01 -8.26
N THR A 279 -16.48 -14.81 -7.22
CA THR A 279 -17.74 -15.54 -7.05
C THR A 279 -18.91 -14.60 -7.20
N PHE A 280 -19.87 -14.98 -8.05
CA PHE A 280 -21.14 -14.29 -8.24
C PHE A 280 -22.28 -15.26 -7.99
N ASN A 281 -23.39 -14.77 -7.44
CA ASN A 281 -24.57 -15.58 -7.15
C ASN A 281 -25.80 -14.94 -7.80
N ASP A 282 -26.78 -15.74 -8.14
CA ASP A 282 -28.09 -15.25 -8.56
C ASP A 282 -29.19 -16.15 -7.99
N THR A 283 -30.12 -15.56 -7.23
CA THR A 283 -31.21 -16.36 -6.63
C THR A 283 -32.16 -16.95 -7.67
N ASN A 284 -32.18 -16.41 -8.89
CA ASN A 284 -32.96 -16.94 -10.02
C ASN A 284 -32.20 -18.03 -10.81
N GLY A 285 -30.97 -18.36 -10.39
CA GLY A 285 -30.10 -19.34 -11.04
C GLY A 285 -29.03 -18.68 -11.91
N VAL A 286 -27.89 -19.36 -12.09
CA VAL A 286 -26.73 -18.82 -12.82
C VAL A 286 -27.03 -18.49 -14.29
N SER A 287 -28.08 -19.09 -14.87
CA SER A 287 -28.55 -18.77 -16.21
C SER A 287 -29.28 -17.43 -16.30
N ASP A 288 -29.61 -16.80 -15.18
CA ASP A 288 -30.11 -15.43 -15.15
C ASP A 288 -28.96 -14.42 -15.13
N LEU A 289 -27.72 -14.78 -14.83
CA LEU A 289 -26.58 -13.85 -14.95
C LEU A 289 -26.28 -13.52 -16.41
N GLY A 290 -26.29 -12.23 -16.74
CA GLY A 290 -25.93 -11.70 -18.05
C GLY A 290 -24.45 -11.34 -18.12
N VAL A 291 -24.09 -10.21 -17.50
CA VAL A 291 -22.72 -9.69 -17.43
C VAL A 291 -22.30 -9.56 -15.98
N VAL A 292 -21.09 -10.02 -15.68
CA VAL A 292 -20.43 -9.77 -14.40
C VAL A 292 -19.19 -8.92 -14.61
N ASN A 293 -18.94 -8.01 -13.70
CA ASN A 293 -17.91 -6.99 -13.79
C ASN A 293 -16.91 -7.15 -12.65
N VAL A 294 -15.63 -6.95 -12.98
CA VAL A 294 -14.53 -6.80 -12.02
C VAL A 294 -13.79 -5.53 -12.38
N LEU A 295 -13.59 -4.62 -11.42
CA LEU A 295 -12.84 -3.39 -11.61
C LEU A 295 -11.78 -3.29 -10.52
N ILE A 296 -10.51 -3.19 -10.90
CA ILE A 296 -9.41 -3.00 -9.97
C ILE A 296 -8.85 -1.60 -10.17
N ASN A 297 -9.17 -0.71 -9.23
CA ASN A 297 -8.73 0.69 -9.20
C ASN A 297 -8.97 1.30 -7.80
N ASN A 298 -8.62 2.56 -7.57
CA ASN A 298 -8.92 3.25 -6.30
C ASN A 298 -10.32 3.85 -6.25
N PHE A 299 -10.95 4.00 -7.42
CA PHE A 299 -12.28 4.58 -7.57
C PHE A 299 -13.08 3.76 -8.57
N LEU A 300 -14.41 3.84 -8.50
CA LEU A 300 -15.32 3.25 -9.49
C LEU A 300 -15.32 4.03 -10.81
N ASN A 301 -14.16 4.04 -11.46
CA ASN A 301 -13.90 4.68 -12.75
C ASN A 301 -13.17 3.68 -13.64
N GLY A 302 -13.64 3.52 -14.89
CA GLY A 302 -13.03 2.66 -15.90
C GLY A 302 -11.80 3.26 -16.58
N GLN A 303 -11.54 4.55 -16.40
CA GLN A 303 -10.35 5.22 -16.93
C GLN A 303 -9.10 4.78 -16.14
N TYR A 304 -8.05 4.38 -16.88
CA TYR A 304 -6.78 3.89 -16.34
C TYR A 304 -6.99 2.82 -15.26
N ALA A 305 -7.90 1.88 -15.52
CA ALA A 305 -8.30 0.82 -14.60
C ALA A 305 -8.16 -0.55 -15.25
N CYS A 306 -7.93 -1.57 -14.43
CA CYS A 306 -8.16 -2.94 -14.85
C CYS A 306 -9.67 -3.25 -14.75
N TYR A 307 -10.43 -2.90 -15.79
CA TYR A 307 -11.88 -3.09 -15.81
C TYR A 307 -12.26 -4.20 -16.80
N ILE A 308 -12.82 -5.27 -16.23
CA ILE A 308 -13.20 -6.51 -16.90
C ILE A 308 -14.72 -6.66 -16.89
N ALA A 309 -15.26 -7.10 -18.03
CA ALA A 309 -16.65 -7.51 -18.20
C ALA A 309 -16.71 -8.92 -18.79
N TYR A 310 -17.26 -9.87 -18.06
CA TYR A 310 -17.46 -11.24 -18.54
C TYR A 310 -18.93 -11.44 -18.93
N ALA A 311 -19.16 -11.72 -20.21
CA ALA A 311 -20.47 -12.02 -20.77
C ALA A 311 -20.71 -13.53 -20.70
N ARG A 312 -21.56 -13.96 -19.74
CA ARG A 312 -21.70 -15.38 -19.39
C ARG A 312 -22.25 -16.22 -20.53
N ALA A 313 -23.28 -15.73 -21.24
CA ALA A 313 -23.90 -16.48 -22.33
C ALA A 313 -22.96 -16.75 -23.51
N ALA A 314 -22.01 -15.84 -23.76
CA ALA A 314 -21.03 -15.97 -24.84
C ALA A 314 -19.72 -16.67 -24.40
N ASN A 315 -19.50 -16.83 -23.09
CA ASN A 315 -18.22 -17.24 -22.50
C ASN A 315 -17.04 -16.37 -22.98
N VAL A 316 -17.26 -15.05 -23.04
CA VAL A 316 -16.26 -14.07 -23.49
C VAL A 316 -15.99 -13.04 -22.41
N LEU A 317 -14.71 -12.83 -22.13
CA LEU A 317 -14.18 -11.79 -21.26
C LEU A 317 -13.72 -10.60 -22.11
N TYR A 318 -14.19 -9.41 -21.76
CA TYR A 318 -13.76 -8.15 -22.33
C TYR A 318 -13.02 -7.34 -21.28
N LEU A 319 -12.09 -6.51 -21.74
CA LEU A 319 -11.35 -5.57 -20.92
C LEU A 319 -11.52 -4.16 -21.51
N VAL A 320 -11.65 -3.14 -20.67
CA VAL A 320 -11.86 -1.75 -21.12
C VAL A 320 -10.52 -1.08 -21.47
N ASN A 321 -10.47 -0.32 -22.56
CA ASN A 321 -9.28 0.42 -22.97
C ASN A 321 -8.86 1.48 -21.92
N ASP A 322 -7.61 1.95 -21.98
CA ASP A 322 -7.07 2.92 -21.00
C ASP A 322 -7.92 4.20 -20.83
N PRO A 323 -8.50 4.80 -21.89
CA PRO A 323 -9.40 5.96 -21.73
C PRO A 323 -10.74 5.65 -21.06
N GLY A 324 -11.11 4.37 -20.89
CA GLY A 324 -12.40 3.98 -20.31
C GLY A 324 -13.58 4.09 -21.28
N THR A 325 -13.34 4.18 -22.59
CA THR A 325 -14.35 4.54 -23.61
C THR A 325 -14.82 3.38 -24.48
N ALA A 326 -14.08 2.28 -24.54
CA ALA A 326 -14.38 1.15 -25.42
C ALA A 326 -13.91 -0.19 -24.82
N LEU A 327 -14.55 -1.27 -25.27
CA LEU A 327 -14.10 -2.63 -24.99
C LEU A 327 -12.99 -3.02 -25.98
N LEU A 328 -11.95 -3.68 -25.46
CA LEU A 328 -10.94 -4.36 -26.27
C LEU A 328 -11.49 -5.66 -26.86
N ASN A 329 -10.70 -6.29 -27.73
CA ASN A 329 -11.04 -7.60 -28.29
C ASN A 329 -11.34 -8.61 -27.18
N GLY A 330 -12.44 -9.35 -27.37
CA GLY A 330 -12.90 -10.34 -26.41
C GLY A 330 -11.99 -11.57 -26.36
N LEU A 331 -11.75 -12.06 -25.14
CA LEU A 331 -11.03 -13.28 -24.83
C LEU A 331 -12.04 -14.39 -24.50
N VAL A 332 -12.13 -15.41 -25.33
CA VAL A 332 -12.91 -16.62 -25.01
C VAL A 332 -12.14 -17.41 -23.96
N LEU A 333 -12.78 -17.79 -22.85
CA LEU A 333 -12.13 -18.55 -21.77
C LEU A 333 -12.04 -20.04 -22.12
N ASN A 334 -11.17 -20.38 -23.08
CA ASN A 334 -10.93 -21.74 -23.58
C ASN A 334 -9.51 -22.25 -23.28
N GLY A 335 -8.77 -21.58 -22.39
CA GLY A 335 -7.41 -21.96 -22.00
C GLY A 335 -6.27 -21.33 -22.82
N SER A 336 -6.57 -20.38 -23.73
CA SER A 336 -5.55 -19.74 -24.59
C SER A 336 -5.81 -18.25 -24.81
N GLY A 337 -4.81 -17.53 -25.32
CA GLY A 337 -4.91 -16.10 -25.64
C GLY A 337 -4.73 -15.16 -24.45
N THR A 338 -4.70 -13.86 -24.72
CA THR A 338 -4.60 -12.80 -23.70
C THR A 338 -5.44 -11.59 -24.11
N THR A 339 -5.86 -10.80 -23.13
CA THR A 339 -6.41 -9.45 -23.35
C THR A 339 -5.96 -8.54 -22.21
N GLY A 340 -5.70 -7.26 -22.48
CA GLY A 340 -5.08 -6.38 -21.50
C GLY A 340 -4.93 -4.94 -21.96
N ASN A 341 -4.75 -4.05 -21.00
CA ASN A 341 -4.46 -2.64 -21.17
C ASN A 341 -3.19 -2.28 -20.37
N SER A 342 -2.93 -0.98 -20.16
CA SER A 342 -1.71 -0.53 -19.47
C SER A 342 -1.75 -0.75 -17.95
N GLN A 343 -2.84 -1.31 -17.38
CA GLN A 343 -3.01 -1.59 -15.95
C GLN A 343 -3.10 -3.07 -15.61
N CYS A 344 -3.57 -3.92 -16.53
CA CYS A 344 -3.53 -5.36 -16.33
C CYS A 344 -3.63 -6.16 -17.62
N VAL A 345 -3.17 -7.40 -17.56
CA VAL A 345 -3.34 -8.41 -18.61
C VAL A 345 -3.97 -9.66 -18.00
N VAL A 346 -5.03 -10.16 -18.64
CA VAL A 346 -5.66 -11.46 -18.32
C VAL A 346 -5.15 -12.50 -19.30
N ASN A 347 -4.66 -13.62 -18.77
CA ASN A 347 -4.23 -14.77 -19.57
C ASN A 347 -5.33 -15.83 -19.61
N GLY A 348 -5.72 -16.29 -20.81
CA GLY A 348 -6.70 -17.35 -20.97
C GLY A 348 -6.22 -18.68 -20.38
N ALA A 349 -4.91 -18.93 -20.39
CA ALA A 349 -4.32 -20.07 -19.69
C ALA A 349 -4.40 -19.87 -18.16
N GLY A 350 -5.05 -20.83 -17.49
CA GLY A 350 -5.33 -20.75 -16.06
C GLY A 350 -6.55 -19.87 -15.70
N SER A 351 -7.26 -19.34 -16.71
CA SER A 351 -8.55 -18.66 -16.51
C SER A 351 -9.71 -19.55 -16.94
N SER A 352 -10.83 -19.49 -16.22
CA SER A 352 -12.01 -20.31 -16.47
C SER A 352 -13.26 -19.68 -15.88
N ALA A 353 -14.42 -20.00 -16.46
CA ALA A 353 -15.72 -19.72 -15.86
C ALA A 353 -16.48 -21.02 -15.63
N VAL A 354 -16.93 -21.25 -14.39
CA VAL A 354 -17.65 -22.46 -13.99
C VAL A 354 -18.98 -22.04 -13.37
N ALA A 355 -20.07 -22.59 -13.89
CA ALA A 355 -21.42 -22.36 -13.41
C ALA A 355 -21.91 -23.58 -12.64
N ASN A 356 -22.42 -23.40 -11.42
CA ASN A 356 -22.96 -24.47 -10.59
C ASN A 356 -24.18 -23.96 -9.79
N GLY A 357 -25.37 -24.47 -10.12
CA GLY A 357 -26.62 -24.05 -9.51
C GLY A 357 -26.87 -22.55 -9.66
N ASN A 358 -26.76 -21.83 -8.54
CA ASN A 358 -26.98 -20.39 -8.46
C ASN A 358 -25.68 -19.58 -8.54
N THR A 359 -24.53 -20.24 -8.66
CA THR A 359 -23.21 -19.62 -8.52
C THR A 359 -22.43 -19.66 -9.82
N LEU A 360 -21.84 -18.53 -10.19
CA LEU A 360 -20.79 -18.40 -11.20
C LEU A 360 -19.45 -18.16 -10.50
N THR A 361 -18.50 -19.05 -10.76
CA THR A 361 -17.10 -18.90 -10.34
C THR A 361 -16.26 -18.53 -11.55
N LEU A 362 -15.69 -17.32 -11.52
CA LEU A 362 -14.80 -16.79 -12.55
C LEU A 362 -13.37 -16.76 -12.00
N THR A 363 -12.53 -17.67 -12.48
CA THR A 363 -11.11 -17.73 -12.15
C THR A 363 -10.32 -16.99 -13.21
N LEU A 364 -9.54 -15.97 -12.84
CA LEU A 364 -8.74 -15.17 -13.76
C LEU A 364 -7.27 -15.17 -13.35
N ASN A 365 -6.40 -15.56 -14.27
CA ASN A 365 -4.95 -15.41 -14.16
C ASN A 365 -4.55 -14.01 -14.69
N MET A 366 -4.21 -13.11 -13.77
CA MET A 366 -4.03 -11.69 -14.04
C MET A 366 -2.61 -11.24 -13.73
N SER A 367 -2.01 -10.43 -14.58
CA SER A 367 -0.72 -9.78 -14.29
C SER A 367 -0.88 -8.27 -14.30
N PHE A 368 -0.08 -7.60 -13.47
CA PHE A 368 -0.12 -6.15 -13.29
C PHE A 368 1.26 -5.58 -13.56
N PRO A 369 1.38 -4.60 -14.47
CA PRO A 369 2.64 -3.94 -14.76
C PRO A 369 3.02 -2.96 -13.64
N GLU A 370 4.32 -2.68 -13.51
CA GLU A 370 4.86 -1.72 -12.53
C GLU A 370 4.30 -0.30 -12.72
N SER A 371 3.84 0.06 -13.93
CA SER A 371 3.13 1.32 -14.18
C SER A 371 1.82 1.46 -13.40
N PHE A 372 1.28 0.35 -12.86
CA PHE A 372 0.09 0.34 -12.03
C PHE A 372 0.39 0.14 -10.54
N VAL A 373 1.60 0.51 -10.10
CA VAL A 373 2.09 0.41 -8.72
C VAL A 373 1.18 1.08 -7.68
N GLY A 374 1.17 0.51 -6.48
CA GLY A 374 0.46 1.01 -5.31
C GLY A 374 -0.77 0.17 -4.97
N ASN A 375 -1.45 0.59 -3.93
CA ASN A 375 -2.66 -0.09 -3.46
C ASN A 375 -3.85 0.21 -4.37
N ARG A 376 -4.70 -0.79 -4.59
CA ARG A 376 -5.90 -0.78 -5.44
C ARG A 376 -7.02 -1.54 -4.75
N VAL A 377 -8.25 -1.09 -4.94
CA VAL A 377 -9.45 -1.78 -4.47
C VAL A 377 -10.01 -2.64 -5.61
N ILE A 378 -10.46 -3.84 -5.27
CA ILE A 378 -11.17 -4.73 -6.18
C ILE A 378 -12.66 -4.52 -5.96
N TYR A 379 -13.35 -4.12 -7.02
CA TYR A 379 -14.79 -3.96 -7.05
C TYR A 379 -15.41 -5.02 -7.96
N MET A 380 -16.60 -5.49 -7.58
CA MET A 380 -17.38 -6.44 -8.34
C MET A 380 -18.81 -5.94 -8.51
N ALA A 381 -19.43 -6.30 -9.62
CA ALA A 381 -20.86 -6.10 -9.87
C ALA A 381 -21.40 -7.24 -10.73
N ALA A 382 -22.68 -7.55 -10.59
CA ALA A 382 -23.38 -8.54 -11.38
C ALA A 382 -24.70 -7.96 -11.89
N ARG A 383 -25.05 -8.31 -13.13
CA ARG A 383 -26.32 -7.93 -13.76
C ARG A 383 -27.02 -9.16 -14.29
N SER A 384 -28.34 -9.16 -14.18
CA SER A 384 -29.15 -10.21 -14.75
C SER A 384 -29.20 -10.10 -16.28
N ASN A 385 -29.73 -11.12 -16.93
CA ASN A 385 -29.86 -11.19 -18.36
C ASN A 385 -30.85 -10.12 -18.84
N GLY A 386 -30.45 -9.34 -19.85
CA GLY A 386 -31.21 -8.16 -20.26
C GLY A 386 -31.14 -6.97 -19.31
N ASP A 387 -30.20 -6.98 -18.33
CA ASP A 387 -29.91 -5.88 -17.40
C ASP A 387 -31.09 -5.43 -16.53
N VAL A 388 -32.01 -6.35 -16.18
CA VAL A 388 -33.22 -6.04 -15.41
C VAL A 388 -32.92 -5.82 -13.92
N LEU A 389 -32.02 -6.63 -13.35
CA LEU A 389 -31.58 -6.56 -11.95
C LEU A 389 -30.06 -6.37 -11.88
N ASN A 390 -29.61 -5.71 -10.82
CA ASN A 390 -28.21 -5.35 -10.61
C ASN A 390 -27.85 -5.43 -9.13
N SER A 391 -26.70 -6.02 -8.81
CA SER A 391 -26.17 -6.10 -7.44
C SER A 391 -25.66 -4.77 -6.88
N GLY A 392 -25.46 -3.78 -7.74
CA GLY A 392 -24.61 -2.61 -7.48
C GLY A 392 -23.13 -2.98 -7.45
N TRP A 393 -22.28 -1.96 -7.48
CA TRP A 393 -20.84 -2.13 -7.27
C TRP A 393 -20.54 -2.38 -5.80
N GLN A 394 -19.74 -3.41 -5.52
CA GLN A 394 -19.33 -3.78 -4.18
C GLN A 394 -17.82 -3.92 -4.11
N SER A 395 -17.22 -3.36 -3.08
CA SER A 395 -15.80 -3.47 -2.78
C SER A 395 -15.53 -4.80 -2.08
N VAL A 396 -14.71 -5.67 -2.67
CA VAL A 396 -14.57 -7.08 -2.25
C VAL A 396 -13.15 -7.54 -1.95
N GLY A 397 -12.14 -6.75 -2.33
CA GLY A 397 -10.74 -7.12 -2.18
C GLY A 397 -9.80 -5.91 -2.30
N SER A 398 -8.51 -6.15 -2.07
CA SER A 398 -7.45 -5.20 -2.40
C SER A 398 -6.19 -5.86 -2.97
N ARG A 399 -5.44 -5.06 -3.72
CA ARG A 399 -4.20 -5.43 -4.42
C ARG A 399 -3.17 -4.33 -4.18
N THR A 400 -2.03 -4.69 -3.60
CA THR A 400 -0.82 -3.85 -3.69
C THR A 400 0.03 -4.33 -4.86
N VAL A 401 0.07 -3.55 -5.93
CA VAL A 401 1.00 -3.78 -7.04
C VAL A 401 2.36 -3.21 -6.62
N GLN A 402 3.40 -4.04 -6.69
CA GLN A 402 4.78 -3.68 -6.31
C GLN A 402 5.68 -3.64 -7.53
#